data_AF-A0A534NLB2-F1
#
_entry.id   AF-A0A534NLB2-F1
#
_cell.length_a   1.000
_cell.length_b   1.000
_cell.length_c   1.000
_cell.angle_alpha   90.00
_cell.angle_beta   90.00
_cell.angle_gamma   90.00
#
_symmetry.space_group_name_H-M   'P 1'
#
loop_
_entity.id
_entity.type
_entity.pdbx_description
1 polymer ?
#
loop_
_entity_poly.entity_id
_entity_poly.type
_entity_poly.pdbx_seq_one_letter_code
_entity_poly.pdbx_strand_id
1 'polypeptide(L)'
;MAELLGIQGRRWPFALAMIALLALTLSWLQGRFDASDAKRAIAAAMSWKPGGTQTVFDVLAARGEGDPQCTGKVVSQLLGDVEVRCSTPRQPGTGYEFRVLLDGKRPPRAANSAAERLVAAMVRQ
;
A
#
# COMPACT_ATOMS: atom_id res chain seq x y z
N MET A 1 35.97 -22.40 -18.59
CA MET A 1 34.85 -21.55 -18.12
C MET A 1 35.28 -20.37 -17.24
N ALA A 2 36.56 -19.98 -17.22
CA ALA A 2 37.07 -18.79 -16.51
C ALA A 2 37.62 -17.70 -17.46
N GLU A 3 37.74 -18.00 -18.76
CA GLU A 3 38.34 -17.10 -19.75
C GLU A 3 37.35 -16.14 -20.43
N LEU A 4 36.03 -16.30 -20.24
CA LEU A 4 35.04 -15.50 -20.96
C LEU A 4 34.89 -14.05 -20.45
N LEU A 5 35.56 -13.65 -19.37
CA LEU A 5 35.37 -12.31 -18.78
C LEU A 5 36.64 -11.48 -18.57
N GLY A 6 37.86 -11.99 -18.77
CA GLY A 6 39.07 -11.12 -18.72
C GLY A 6 39.26 -10.30 -17.44
N ILE A 7 38.67 -10.72 -16.32
CA ILE A 7 38.81 -10.03 -15.01
C ILE A 7 39.93 -10.75 -14.26
N GLN A 8 41.12 -10.13 -14.16
CA GLN A 8 42.16 -10.57 -13.21
C GLN A 8 41.53 -10.78 -11.82
N GLY A 9 41.75 -11.95 -11.19
CA GLY A 9 41.12 -12.37 -9.93
C GLY A 9 41.22 -11.38 -8.75
N ARG A 10 42.10 -10.37 -8.85
CA ARG A 10 42.23 -9.27 -7.88
C ARG A 10 41.02 -8.31 -7.86
N ARG A 11 40.25 -8.19 -8.94
CA ARG A 11 39.15 -7.20 -9.06
C ARG A 11 37.76 -7.75 -8.71
N TRP A 12 37.65 -9.08 -8.57
CA TRP A 12 36.44 -9.78 -8.15
C TRP A 12 35.83 -9.28 -6.83
N PRO A 13 36.60 -9.04 -5.73
CA PRO A 13 36.02 -8.55 -4.48
C PRO A 13 35.42 -7.15 -4.62
N PHE A 14 36.01 -6.28 -5.44
CA PHE A 14 35.46 -4.95 -5.71
C PHE A 14 34.17 -5.01 -6.53
N ALA A 15 34.08 -5.91 -7.50
CA ALA A 15 32.86 -6.14 -8.26
C ALA A 15 31.73 -6.63 -7.35
N LEU A 16 32.00 -7.61 -6.48
CA LEU A 16 31.03 -8.09 -5.49
C LEU A 16 30.61 -7.00 -4.50
N ALA A 17 31.56 -6.20 -4.02
CA ALA A 17 31.28 -5.09 -3.11
C ALA A 17 30.37 -4.03 -3.77
N MET A 18 30.60 -3.68 -5.03
CA MET A 18 29.72 -2.77 -5.76
C MET A 18 28.32 -3.36 -5.95
N ILE A 19 28.21 -4.65 -6.29
CA ILE A 19 26.90 -5.31 -6.46
C ILE A 19 26.14 -5.32 -5.13
N ALA A 20 26.81 -5.64 -4.01
CA ALA A 20 26.21 -5.62 -2.69
C ALA A 20 25.74 -4.21 -2.30
N LEU A 21 26.57 -3.18 -2.54
CA LEU A 21 26.21 -1.78 -2.30
C LEU A 21 25.00 -1.36 -3.16
N LEU A 22 24.98 -1.74 -4.43
CA LEU A 22 23.88 -1.46 -5.34
C LEU A 22 22.59 -2.14 -4.85
N ALA A 23 22.66 -3.42 -4.49
CA ALA A 23 21.51 -4.15 -3.95
C ALA A 23 20.96 -3.48 -2.69
N LEU A 24 21.84 -3.10 -1.75
CA LEU A 24 21.44 -2.46 -0.50
C LEU A 24 20.81 -1.09 -0.70
N THR A 25 21.37 -0.27 -1.60
CA THR A 25 20.81 1.04 -1.94
C THR A 25 19.46 0.93 -2.64
N LEU A 26 19.30 -0.03 -3.57
CA LEU A 26 18.03 -0.30 -4.23
C LEU A 26 16.97 -0.79 -3.24
N SER A 27 17.31 -1.73 -2.35
CA SER A 27 16.38 -2.20 -1.30
C SER A 27 15.96 -1.08 -0.36
N TRP A 28 16.89 -0.20 0.02
CA TRP A 28 16.58 0.97 0.84
C TRP A 28 15.65 1.96 0.14
N LEU A 29 15.92 2.24 -1.14
CA LEU A 29 15.09 3.14 -1.94
C LEU A 29 13.68 2.57 -2.16
N GLN A 30 13.59 1.28 -2.50
CA GLN A 30 12.32 0.57 -2.67
C GLN A 30 11.50 0.58 -1.39
N GLY A 31 12.09 0.29 -0.23
CA GLY A 31 11.38 0.34 1.04
C GLY A 31 10.84 1.74 1.37
N ARG A 32 11.56 2.80 1.00
CA ARG A 32 11.09 4.19 1.18
C ARG A 32 9.92 4.51 0.24
N PHE A 33 9.97 4.03 -1.00
CA PHE A 33 8.85 4.19 -1.95
C PHE A 33 7.61 3.43 -1.48
N ASP A 34 7.76 2.18 -1.03
CA ASP A 34 6.65 1.38 -0.51
C ASP A 34 5.95 2.07 0.67
N ALA A 35 6.73 2.66 1.59
CA ALA A 35 6.17 3.40 2.72
C ALA A 35 5.46 4.69 2.30
N SER A 36 5.98 5.39 1.28
CA SER A 36 5.35 6.59 0.72
C SER A 36 4.04 6.26 -0.01
N ASP A 37 4.07 5.21 -0.82
CA ASP A 37 2.94 4.74 -1.61
C ASP A 37 1.82 4.18 -0.73
N ALA A 38 2.18 3.44 0.33
CA ALA A 38 1.24 3.02 1.37
C ALA A 38 0.55 4.22 2.03
N LYS A 39 1.29 5.27 2.40
CA LYS A 39 0.71 6.48 3.01
C LYS A 39 -0.24 7.20 2.06
N ARG A 40 0.14 7.36 0.79
CA ARG A 40 -0.71 7.97 -0.24
C ARG A 40 -1.99 7.16 -0.47
N ALA A 41 -1.88 5.84 -0.53
CA ALA A 41 -3.02 4.96 -0.68
C ALA A 41 -3.97 5.04 0.51
N ILE A 42 -3.45 5.01 1.74
CA ILE A 42 -4.28 5.19 2.94
C ILE A 42 -5.01 6.52 2.89
N ALA A 43 -4.32 7.62 2.58
CA ALA A 43 -4.95 8.94 2.47
C ALA A 43 -6.06 8.96 1.40
N ALA A 44 -5.84 8.34 0.24
CA ALA A 44 -6.83 8.24 -0.81
C ALA A 44 -8.03 7.36 -0.42
N ALA A 45 -7.81 6.23 0.25
CA ALA A 45 -8.89 5.36 0.76
C ALA A 45 -9.72 6.07 1.84
N MET A 46 -9.08 6.77 2.76
CA MET A 46 -9.75 7.44 3.88
C MET A 46 -10.51 8.69 3.46
N SER A 47 -9.99 9.44 2.48
CA SER A 47 -10.67 10.61 1.90
C SER A 47 -11.72 10.24 0.85
N TRP A 48 -11.84 8.96 0.50
CA TRP A 48 -12.83 8.51 -0.47
C TRP A 48 -14.25 8.74 0.05
N LYS A 49 -15.10 9.35 -0.78
CA LYS A 49 -16.51 9.62 -0.50
C LYS A 49 -17.41 8.80 -1.44
N PRO A 50 -17.63 7.51 -1.18
CA PRO A 50 -18.62 6.75 -1.93
C PRO A 50 -20.01 7.35 -1.65
N GLY A 51 -20.67 7.87 -2.70
CA GLY A 51 -21.94 8.60 -2.57
C GLY A 51 -21.81 10.11 -2.32
N GLY A 52 -20.59 10.63 -2.13
CA GLY A 52 -20.31 12.08 -2.08
C GLY A 52 -20.58 12.80 -0.75
N THR A 53 -21.33 12.18 0.18
CA THR A 53 -21.76 12.82 1.43
C THR A 53 -20.73 12.68 2.57
N GLN A 54 -20.28 11.47 2.88
CA GLN A 54 -19.36 11.19 3.99
C GLN A 54 -18.09 10.49 3.51
N THR A 55 -16.97 10.70 4.20
CA THR A 55 -15.73 9.96 3.90
C THR A 55 -15.76 8.57 4.53
N VAL A 56 -15.00 7.63 3.98
CA VAL A 56 -14.80 6.30 4.59
C VAL A 56 -14.23 6.44 6.01
N PHE A 57 -13.37 7.44 6.26
CA PHE A 57 -12.89 7.75 7.61
C PHE A 57 -14.05 8.08 8.56
N ASP A 58 -14.91 9.02 8.18
CA ASP A 58 -16.01 9.48 9.06
C ASP A 58 -16.94 8.34 9.42
N VAL A 59 -17.27 7.48 8.45
CA VAL A 59 -18.15 6.34 8.68
C VAL A 59 -17.47 5.28 9.55
N LEU A 60 -16.18 5.00 9.35
CA LEU A 60 -15.44 4.05 10.19
C LEU A 60 -15.25 4.58 11.62
N ALA A 61 -14.97 5.87 11.77
CA ALA A 61 -14.83 6.54 13.06
C ALA A 61 -16.17 6.55 13.82
N ALA A 62 -17.28 6.89 13.15
CA ALA A 62 -18.62 6.82 13.73
C ALA A 62 -19.03 5.40 14.14
N ARG A 63 -18.50 4.37 13.47
CA ARG A 63 -18.79 2.96 13.74
C ARG A 63 -17.97 2.38 14.90
N GLY A 64 -16.98 3.09 15.42
CA GLY A 64 -16.01 2.51 16.34
C GLY A 64 -15.29 3.50 17.27
N GLU A 65 -15.98 4.48 17.86
CA GLU A 65 -15.58 5.25 19.08
C GLU A 65 -14.07 5.57 19.23
N GLY A 66 -13.39 5.88 18.12
CA GLY A 66 -11.95 6.11 18.09
C GLY A 66 -11.38 6.09 16.67
N ASP A 67 -10.10 6.45 16.53
CA ASP A 67 -9.46 6.56 15.23
C ASP A 67 -9.23 5.18 14.59
N PRO A 68 -9.71 4.95 13.35
CA PRO A 68 -9.48 3.70 12.63
C PRO A 68 -7.98 3.50 12.36
N GLN A 69 -7.48 2.30 12.66
CA GLN A 69 -6.10 1.92 12.39
C GLN A 69 -6.02 1.37 10.97
N CYS A 70 -5.41 2.12 10.06
CA CYS A 70 -5.24 1.71 8.68
C CYS A 70 -3.78 1.39 8.39
N THR A 71 -3.58 0.23 7.76
CA THR A 71 -2.28 -0.22 7.26
C THR A 71 -2.36 -0.39 5.75
N GLY A 72 -1.33 0.06 5.05
CA GLY A 72 -1.24 -0.03 3.59
C GLY A 72 -0.18 -1.05 3.21
N LYS A 73 -0.53 -1.97 2.33
CA LYS A 73 0.38 -2.97 1.76
C LYS A 73 0.41 -2.81 0.25
N VAL A 74 1.59 -2.55 -0.30
CA VAL A 74 1.77 -2.48 -1.76
C VAL A 74 1.66 -3.89 -2.33
N VAL A 75 0.64 -4.13 -3.17
CA VAL A 75 0.40 -5.44 -3.80
C VAL A 75 1.09 -5.49 -5.16
N SER A 76 1.16 -4.37 -5.87
CA SER A 76 1.89 -4.26 -7.14
C SER A 76 2.56 -2.90 -7.31
N GLN A 77 3.89 -2.88 -7.26
CA GLN A 77 4.70 -1.68 -7.54
C GLN A 77 4.60 -1.22 -9.01
N LEU A 78 4.37 -2.15 -9.94
CA LEU A 78 4.33 -1.83 -11.38
C LEU A 78 3.02 -1.15 -11.79
N LEU A 79 1.90 -1.50 -11.14
CA LEU A 79 0.57 -0.96 -11.42
C LEU A 79 0.15 0.12 -10.42
N GLY A 80 0.93 0.33 -9.36
CA GLY A 80 0.57 1.21 -8.24
C GLY A 80 -0.69 0.73 -7.51
N ASP A 81 -0.94 -0.58 -7.46
CA ASP A 81 -2.07 -1.18 -6.74
C ASP A 81 -1.66 -1.40 -5.29
N VAL A 82 -2.31 -0.67 -4.39
CA VAL A 82 -2.06 -0.71 -2.96
C VAL A 82 -3.32 -1.14 -2.24
N GLU A 83 -3.18 -2.17 -1.42
CA GLU A 83 -4.24 -2.66 -0.57
C GLU A 83 -4.17 -1.95 0.78
N VAL A 84 -5.23 -1.26 1.14
CA VAL A 84 -5.40 -0.57 2.41
C VAL A 84 -6.34 -1.39 3.27
N ARG A 85 -5.85 -1.85 4.41
CA ARG A 85 -6.62 -2.57 5.42
C ARG A 85 -6.82 -1.69 6.63
N CYS A 86 -8.07 -1.35 6.90
CA CYS A 86 -8.49 -0.58 8.07
C CYS A 86 -9.19 -1.48 9.08
N SER A 87 -8.89 -1.32 10.37
CA SER A 87 -9.63 -1.94 11.46
C SER A 87 -10.03 -0.87 12.47
N THR A 88 -11.12 -1.11 13.20
CA THR A 88 -11.57 -0.21 14.27
C THR A 88 -11.22 -0.79 15.65
N PRO A 89 -10.93 0.03 16.67
CA PRO A 89 -10.55 -0.45 18.00
C PRO A 89 -11.61 -1.36 18.65
N ARG A 90 -12.89 -1.09 18.38
CA ARG A 90 -14.02 -1.85 18.91
C ARG A 90 -14.29 -3.16 18.14
N GLN A 91 -13.79 -3.28 16.91
CA GLN A 91 -13.92 -4.49 16.08
C GLN A 91 -12.61 -4.80 15.35
N PRO A 92 -11.52 -5.15 16.08
CA PRO A 92 -10.23 -5.44 15.47
C PRO A 92 -10.27 -6.69 14.56
N GLY A 93 -11.24 -7.58 14.76
CA GLY A 93 -11.48 -8.76 13.92
C GLY A 93 -12.17 -8.46 12.59
N THR A 94 -12.81 -7.29 12.43
CA THR A 94 -13.46 -6.88 11.19
C THR A 94 -12.52 -5.96 10.42
N GLY A 95 -11.67 -6.54 9.57
CA GLY A 95 -10.83 -5.77 8.65
C GLY A 95 -11.63 -5.29 7.44
N TYR A 96 -11.57 -3.99 7.15
CA TYR A 96 -12.10 -3.38 5.93
C TYR A 96 -10.96 -3.23 4.94
N GLU A 97 -11.07 -3.87 3.77
CA GLU A 97 -10.01 -3.85 2.77
C GLU A 97 -10.45 -3.03 1.55
N PHE A 98 -9.58 -2.13 1.13
CA PHE A 98 -9.77 -1.24 -0.01
C PHE A 98 -8.57 -1.36 -0.95
N ARG A 99 -8.81 -1.53 -2.25
CA ARG A 99 -7.76 -1.40 -3.26
C ARG A 99 -7.76 0.01 -3.81
N VAL A 100 -6.58 0.61 -3.79
CA VAL A 100 -6.33 1.95 -4.29
C VAL A 100 -5.31 1.86 -5.42
N LEU A 101 -5.70 2.35 -6.59
CA LEU A 101 -4.75 2.62 -7.66
C LEU A 101 -4.17 4.01 -7.45
N LEU A 102 -2.84 4.10 -7.31
CA LEU A 102 -2.13 5.37 -7.12
C LEU A 102 -2.08 6.24 -8.40
N ASP A 103 -2.63 5.77 -9.51
CA ASP A 103 -2.72 6.53 -10.77
C ASP A 103 -3.71 7.71 -10.69
N GLY A 104 -4.56 7.76 -9.65
CA GLY A 104 -5.59 8.79 -9.47
C GLY A 104 -6.69 8.78 -10.52
N LYS A 105 -6.65 7.84 -11.49
CA LYS A 105 -7.63 7.74 -12.58
C LYS A 105 -8.86 6.96 -12.15
N ARG A 106 -8.72 6.08 -11.16
CA ARG A 106 -9.79 5.23 -10.68
C ARG A 106 -10.08 5.50 -9.21
N PRO A 107 -11.36 5.58 -8.81
CA PRO A 107 -11.70 5.65 -7.40
C PRO A 107 -11.27 4.36 -6.69
N PRO A 108 -10.97 4.43 -5.38
CA PRO A 108 -10.76 3.26 -4.55
C PRO A 108 -11.90 2.27 -4.67
N ARG A 109 -11.62 0.98 -4.49
CA ARG A 109 -12.61 -0.11 -4.57
C ARG A 109 -12.60 -0.91 -3.29
N ALA A 110 -13.76 -1.36 -2.84
CA ALA A 110 -13.84 -2.36 -1.78
C ALA A 110 -13.23 -3.68 -2.28
N ALA A 111 -12.42 -4.31 -1.44
CA ALA A 111 -11.72 -5.55 -1.75
C ALA A 111 -12.22 -6.76 -0.94
N ASN A 112 -13.10 -6.51 0.05
CA ASN A 112 -13.73 -7.57 0.84
C ASN A 112 -15.20 -7.27 1.16
N SER A 113 -15.93 -8.30 1.60
CA SER A 113 -17.37 -8.22 1.87
C SER A 113 -17.76 -7.26 3.00
N ALA A 114 -16.84 -6.95 3.92
CA ALA A 114 -17.06 -5.95 4.97
C ALA A 114 -17.02 -4.53 4.39
N ALA A 115 -16.00 -4.24 3.57
CA ALA A 115 -15.86 -2.97 2.87
C ALA A 115 -16.95 -2.76 1.82
N GLU A 116 -17.36 -3.81 1.09
CA GLU A 116 -18.46 -3.74 0.14
C GLU A 116 -19.77 -3.35 0.82
N ARG A 117 -20.08 -3.96 1.97
CA ARG A 117 -21.28 -3.60 2.76
C ARG A 117 -21.21 -2.17 3.29
N LEU A 118 -20.02 -1.71 3.69
CA LEU A 118 -19.80 -0.32 4.12
C LEU A 118 -20.09 0.65 2.97
N VAL A 119 -19.44 0.45 1.83
CA VAL A 119 -19.59 1.29 0.63
C VAL A 119 -21.03 1.27 0.13
N ALA A 120 -21.67 0.10 0.09
CA ALA A 120 -23.07 -0.02 -0.31
C ALA A 120 -24.03 0.71 0.65
N ALA A 121 -23.73 0.73 1.95
CA ALA A 121 -24.51 1.51 2.91
C ALA A 121 -24.34 3.03 2.70
N MET A 122 -23.13 3.48 2.32
CA MET A 122 -22.84 4.89 2.05
C MET A 122 -23.50 5.39 0.75
N VAL A 123 -23.60 4.56 -0.29
CA VAL A 123 -24.21 4.93 -1.58
C VAL A 123 -25.74 4.96 -1.53
N ARG A 124 -26.36 4.22 -0.60
CA ARG A 124 -27.83 4.17 -0.45
C ARG A 124 -28.40 5.30 0.40
N GLN A 125 -27.57 6.10 1.04
CA GLN A 125 -27.98 7.31 1.78
C GLN A 125 -28.05 8.50 0.84
#